data_AF-A0A9D6EJG9-F1
#
_entry.id   AF-A0A9D6EJG9-F1
#
_cell.length_a   1.000
_cell.length_b   1.000
_cell.length_c   1.000
_cell.angle_alpha   90.00
_cell.angle_beta   90.00
_cell.angle_gamma   90.00
#
_symmetry.space_group_name_H-M   'P 1'
#
loop_
_entity.id
_entity.type
_entity.pdbx_description
1 polymer ?
#
loop_
_entity_poly.entity_id
_entity_poly.type
_entity_poly.pdbx_seq_one_letter_code
_entity_poly.pdbx_strand_id
1 'polypeptide(L)'
;MPPPVTILVRWIDILSEWSGRLTAWFIIPLIFVIVYEILARHAFNAPTIWSFELQFMLYASMFMLGAAYTLLYGEHIRTDILYNR
;
A
#
# COMPACT_ATOMS: atom_id res chain seq x y z
N MET A 1 5.06 29.58 8.91
CA MET A 1 4.50 29.63 7.55
C MET A 1 3.34 30.62 7.53
N PRO A 2 3.08 31.31 6.40
CA PRO A 2 1.92 32.20 6.30
C PRO A 2 0.60 31.41 6.48
N PRO A 3 -0.42 31.98 7.15
CA PRO A 3 -1.65 31.28 7.54
C PRO A 3 -2.38 30.47 6.44
N PRO A 4 -2.47 30.91 5.17
CA PRO A 4 -3.12 30.12 4.12
C PRO A 4 -2.39 28.81 3.78
N VAL A 5 -1.06 28.78 3.92
CA VAL A 5 -0.27 27.58 3.62
C VAL A 5 -0.49 26.51 4.68
N THR A 6 -0.67 26.91 5.94
CA THR A 6 -0.94 25.97 7.04
C THR A 6 -2.28 25.25 6.88
N ILE A 7 -3.30 25.95 6.36
CA ILE A 7 -4.61 25.35 6.09
C ILE A 7 -4.48 24.29 4.99
N LEU A 8 -3.78 24.61 3.90
CA LEU A 8 -3.53 23.68 2.80
C LEU A 8 -2.81 22.41 3.28
N VAL A 9 -1.73 22.57 4.06
CA VAL A 9 -0.96 21.44 4.60
C VAL A 9 -1.84 20.56 5.48
N ARG A 10 -2.65 21.16 6.36
CA ARG A 10 -3.55 20.40 7.23
C ARG A 10 -4.60 19.58 6.45
N TRP A 11 -5.09 20.10 5.33
CA TRP A 11 -5.99 19.33 4.44
C TRP A 11 -5.27 18.16 3.78
N ILE A 12 -4.03 18.36 3.32
CA ILE A 12 -3.19 17.31 2.75
C ILE A 12 -2.91 16.21 3.78
N ASP A 13 -2.63 16.58 5.03
CA ASP A 13 -2.38 15.62 6.12
C ASP A 13 -3.63 14.77 6.38
N ILE A 14 -4.82 15.37 6.45
CA ILE A 14 -6.09 14.64 6.64
C ILE A 14 -6.34 13.66 5.49
N LEU A 15 -6.13 14.11 4.24
CA LEU A 15 -6.31 13.25 3.07
C LEU A 15 -5.33 12.08 3.09
N SER A 16 -4.07 12.33 3.45
CA SER A 16 -3.04 11.29 3.57
C SER A 16 -3.36 10.30 4.68
N GLU A 17 -3.90 10.76 5.82
CA GLU A 17 -4.32 9.92 6.93
C GLU A 17 -5.50 9.00 6.52
N TRP A 18 -6.47 9.56 5.80
CA TRP A 18 -7.60 8.80 5.26
C TRP A 18 -7.18 7.80 4.18
N SER A 19 -6.27 8.19 3.27
CA SER A 19 -5.81 7.29 2.21
C SER A 19 -5.14 6.05 2.80
N GLY A 20 -4.27 6.21 3.80
CA GLY A 20 -3.61 5.07 4.45
C GLY A 20 -4.57 4.19 5.23
N ARG A 21 -5.50 4.77 6.00
CA ARG A 21 -6.52 4.00 6.75
C ARG A 21 -7.41 3.16 5.84
N LEU A 22 -7.84 3.70 4.70
CA LEU A 22 -8.63 2.96 3.71
C LEU A 22 -7.79 1.87 3.04
N THR A 23 -6.57 2.21 2.65
CA THR A 23 -5.66 1.30 1.95
C THR A 23 -5.22 0.12 2.82
N ALA A 24 -5.13 0.32 4.13
CA ALA A 24 -4.81 -0.75 5.09
C ALA A 24 -5.79 -1.94 4.99
N TRP A 25 -7.05 -1.71 4.61
CA TRP A 25 -8.03 -2.78 4.44
C TRP A 25 -7.74 -3.70 3.26
N PHE A 26 -6.95 -3.27 2.27
CA PHE A 26 -6.62 -4.08 1.09
C PHE A 26 -5.69 -5.27 1.41
N ILE A 27 -5.04 -5.26 2.58
CA ILE A 27 -4.24 -6.41 3.03
C ILE A 27 -5.09 -7.67 3.18
N ILE A 28 -6.35 -7.51 3.61
CA ILE A 28 -7.27 -8.63 3.85
C ILE A 28 -7.58 -9.39 2.55
N PRO A 29 -8.12 -8.75 1.49
CA PRO A 29 -8.37 -9.45 0.23
C PRO A 29 -7.07 -9.97 -0.41
N LEU A 30 -5.94 -9.27 -0.25
CA LEU A 30 -4.65 -9.76 -0.74
C LEU A 30 -4.28 -11.10 -0.10
N ILE A 31 -4.36 -11.21 1.22
CA ILE A 31 -4.09 -12.46 1.95
C ILE A 31 -5.05 -13.56 1.48
N PHE A 32 -6.33 -13.26 1.31
CA PHE A 32 -7.30 -14.24 0.83
C PHE A 32 -6.94 -14.78 -0.55
N VAL A 33 -6.57 -13.92 -1.50
CA VAL A 33 -6.18 -14.34 -2.86
C VAL A 33 -4.91 -15.20 -2.81
N ILE A 34 -3.92 -14.84 -1.99
CA ILE A 34 -2.68 -15.62 -1.84
C ILE A 34 -2.98 -17.01 -1.25
N VAL A 35 -3.75 -17.08 -0.16
CA VAL A 35 -4.10 -18.35 0.48
C VAL A 35 -4.92 -19.23 -0.47
N TYR A 36 -5.90 -18.64 -1.17
CA TYR A 36 -6.69 -19.36 -2.17
C TYR A 36 -5.81 -19.97 -3.26
N GLU A 37 -4.89 -19.19 -3.83
CA GLU A 37 -4.01 -19.67 -4.89
C GLU A 37 -3.05 -20.75 -4.41
N ILE A 38 -2.51 -20.63 -3.19
CA ILE A 38 -1.66 -21.67 -2.60
C ILE A 38 -2.46 -22.97 -2.44
N LEU A 39 -3.69 -22.91 -1.93
CA LEU A 39 -4.55 -24.08 -1.79
C LEU A 39 -4.92 -24.67 -3.16
N ALA A 40 -5.37 -23.86 -4.11
CA ALA A 40 -5.73 -24.30 -5.45
C ALA A 40 -4.56 -25.01 -6.15
N ARG A 41 -3.37 -24.42 -6.09
CA ARG A 41 -2.16 -24.95 -6.72
C ARG A 41 -1.61 -26.18 -6.00
N HIS A 42 -1.51 -26.17 -4.67
CA HIS A 42 -0.79 -27.22 -3.94
C HIS A 42 -1.70 -28.34 -3.43
N ALA A 43 -2.95 -28.05 -3.07
CA ALA A 43 -3.89 -29.07 -2.60
C ALA A 43 -4.71 -29.67 -3.75
N PHE A 44 -5.04 -28.88 -4.78
CA PHE A 44 -5.92 -29.30 -5.87
C PHE A 44 -5.22 -29.40 -7.24
N ASN A 45 -3.92 -29.07 -7.32
CA ASN A 45 -3.13 -29.07 -8.56
C ASN A 45 -3.79 -28.27 -9.71
N ALA A 46 -4.54 -27.23 -9.35
CA ALA A 46 -5.35 -26.41 -10.26
C ALA A 46 -4.91 -24.93 -10.14
N PRO A 47 -3.83 -24.52 -10.83
CA PRO A 47 -3.33 -23.16 -10.74
C PRO A 47 -4.31 -22.16 -11.37
N THR A 48 -4.47 -20.98 -10.76
CA THR A 48 -5.34 -19.93 -11.31
C THR A 48 -4.53 -18.80 -11.96
N ILE A 49 -4.85 -18.49 -13.23
CA ILE A 49 -4.11 -17.49 -14.02
C ILE A 49 -4.36 -16.07 -13.49
N TRP A 50 -5.61 -15.77 -13.12
CA TRP A 50 -6.02 -14.44 -12.66
C TRP A 50 -5.46 -14.06 -11.29
N SER A 51 -5.07 -15.03 -10.46
CA SER A 51 -4.62 -14.75 -9.09
C SER A 51 -3.38 -13.88 -9.07
N PHE A 52 -2.43 -14.10 -9.99
CA PHE A 52 -1.21 -13.31 -10.06
C PHE A 52 -1.50 -11.83 -10.38
N GLU A 53 -2.34 -11.58 -11.39
CA GLU A 53 -2.71 -10.22 -11.79
C GLU A 53 -3.44 -9.48 -10.66
N LEU A 54 -4.35 -10.18 -9.96
CA LEU A 54 -5.07 -9.62 -8.82
C LEU A 54 -4.14 -9.29 -7.64
N GLN A 55 -3.22 -10.19 -7.29
CA GLN A 55 -2.22 -9.94 -6.24
C GLN A 55 -1.35 -8.74 -6.59
N PHE A 56 -0.88 -8.66 -7.84
CA PHE A 56 -0.03 -7.57 -8.30
C PHE A 56 -0.76 -6.22 -8.26
N MET A 57 -2.01 -6.16 -8.74
CA MET A 57 -2.82 -4.94 -8.71
C MET A 57 -3.16 -4.48 -7.28
N LEU A 58 -3.52 -5.42 -6.39
CA LEU A 58 -3.77 -5.11 -4.98
C LEU A 58 -2.51 -4.58 -4.30
N TYR A 59 -1.37 -5.24 -4.50
CA TYR A 59 -0.11 -4.82 -3.91
C TYR A 59 0.36 -3.45 -4.44
N ALA A 60 0.29 -3.23 -5.75
CA ALA A 60 0.61 -1.94 -6.37
C ALA A 60 -0.31 -0.82 -5.85
N SER A 61 -1.61 -1.09 -5.75
CA SER A 61 -2.60 -0.14 -5.20
C SER A 61 -2.28 0.19 -3.74
N MET A 62 -1.94 -0.83 -2.94
CA MET A 62 -1.54 -0.64 -1.55
C MET A 62 -0.33 0.27 -1.40
N PHE A 63 0.69 0.03 -2.22
CA PHE A 63 1.90 0.85 -2.22
C PHE A 63 1.60 2.30 -2.62
N MET A 64 0.93 2.51 -3.75
CA MET A 64 0.69 3.85 -4.30
C MET A 64 -0.22 4.70 -3.41
N LEU A 65 -1.30 4.12 -2.86
CA LEU A 65 -2.25 4.85 -2.02
C LEU A 65 -1.77 5.00 -0.57
N GLY A 66 -0.94 4.08 -0.09
CA GLY A 66 -0.32 4.11 1.23
C GLY A 66 0.96 4.95 1.31
N ALA A 67 1.58 5.30 0.18
CA ALA A 67 2.84 6.05 0.14
C ALA A 67 2.75 7.39 0.90
N ALA A 68 1.70 8.19 0.64
CA ALA A 68 1.49 9.47 1.30
C ALA A 68 1.30 9.33 2.82
N TYR A 69 0.58 8.29 3.26
CA TYR A 69 0.40 7.99 4.69
C TYR A 69 1.74 7.69 5.36
N THR A 70 2.52 6.74 4.81
CA THR A 70 3.84 6.41 5.38
C THR A 70 4.80 7.61 5.36
N LEU A 71 4.68 8.49 4.37
CA LEU A 71 5.47 9.72 4.29
C LEU A 71 5.08 10.71 5.40
N LEU A 72 3.79 10.85 5.69
CA LEU A 72 3.28 11.70 6.77
C LEU A 72 3.85 11.30 8.14
N TYR A 73 3.99 9.99 8.41
CA TYR A 73 4.58 9.47 9.65
C TYR A 73 6.10 9.33 9.61
N GLY A 74 6.75 9.65 8.49
CA GLY A 74 8.20 9.50 8.33
C GLY A 74 8.68 8.04 8.24
N GLU A 75 7.76 7.09 8.05
CA GLU A 75 8.00 5.66 7.92
C GLU A 75 8.13 5.21 6.45
N HIS A 76 7.98 6.13 5.49
CA HIS A 76 8.23 5.82 4.08
C HIS A 76 9.69 5.41 3.91
N ILE A 77 9.90 4.23 3.32
CA ILE A 77 11.23 3.65 3.11
C ILE A 77 12.03 4.63 2.24
N ARG A 78 13.04 5.26 2.85
CA ARG A 78 14.03 6.08 2.15
C ARG A 78 15.26 5.24 1.89
N THR A 79 15.43 4.84 0.63
CA THR A 79 16.67 4.17 0.20
C THR A 79 17.70 5.25 -0.10
N ASP A 80 18.38 5.73 0.94
CA ASP A 80 19.52 6.63 0.77
C ASP A 80 20.74 5.81 0.30
N ILE A 81 20.91 5.68 -1.02
CA ILE A 81 22.02 4.91 -1.65
C ILE A 81 23.40 5.53 -1.32
N LEU A 82 23.42 6.83 -1.04
CA LEU A 82 24.60 7.60 -0.63
C LEU A 82 24.51 7.97 0.85
N TYR A 83 24.37 6.98 1.72
CA TYR A 83 24.60 7.19 3.14
C TYR A 83 26.08 7.00 3.45
N ASN A 84 26.85 8.07 3.24
CA ASN A 84 28.19 8.29 3.80
C ASN A 84 29.24 7.20 3.49
N ARG A 85 29.85 7.29 2.31
CA ARG A 85 31.29 7.56 2.19
C ARG A 85 31.55 8.52 1.05
#